data_AF-A0A453QRQ0-F1
#
_entry.id   AF-A0A453QRQ0-F1
#
_cell.length_a   1.000
_cell.length_b   1.000
_cell.length_c   1.000
_cell.angle_alpha   90.00
_cell.angle_beta   90.00
_cell.angle_gamma   90.00
#
_symmetry.space_group_name_H-M   'P 1'
#
loop_
_entity.id
_entity.type
_entity.pdbx_description
1 polymer ?
#
loop_
_entity_poly.entity_id
_entity_poly.type
_entity_poly.pdbx_seq_one_letter_code
_entity_poly.pdbx_strand_id
1 'polypeptide(L)'
;MWQARVDSIKPLFEEARIYSGKSEIDAEVVKKVWDKIAPAMASQFDAPYSVPPIAPRPLLLNGADDPRCPVLGLQERASKVAEAYAEAGSADKFK
;
A
#
# COMPACT_ATOMS: atom_id res chain seq x y z
N MET A 1 -0.84 5.44 8.40
CA MET A 1 -1.95 4.52 8.73
C MET A 1 -1.48 3.09 8.52
N TRP A 2 -0.90 2.46 9.54
CA TRP A 2 -0.37 1.09 9.52
C TRP A 2 -0.91 0.23 10.68
N GLN A 3 -1.60 0.86 11.63
CA GLN A 3 -2.06 0.29 12.89
C GLN A 3 -2.94 -0.94 12.66
N ALA A 4 -3.96 -0.85 11.81
CA ALA A 4 -4.85 -1.98 11.50
C ALA A 4 -4.11 -3.20 10.91
N ARG A 5 -3.03 -2.98 10.13
CA ARG A 5 -2.20 -4.07 9.60
C ARG A 5 -1.29 -4.66 10.67
N VAL A 6 -0.73 -3.82 11.54
CA VAL A 6 0.03 -4.27 12.72
C VAL A 6 -0.85 -5.11 13.63
N ASP A 7 -2.05 -4.65 13.95
CA ASP A 7 -2.98 -5.32 14.87
C ASP A 7 -3.42 -6.70 14.36
N SER A 8 -3.42 -6.91 13.03
CA SER A 8 -3.79 -8.20 12.42
C SER A 8 -2.77 -9.32 12.70
N ILE A 9 -1.51 -8.96 12.92
CA ILE A 9 -0.41 -9.90 13.22
C ILE A 9 0.46 -9.37 14.36
N LYS A 10 -0.17 -8.74 15.35
CA LYS A 10 0.49 -7.99 16.43
C LYS A 10 1.65 -8.72 17.13
N PRO A 11 1.56 -10.04 17.43
CA PRO A 11 2.67 -10.76 18.05
C PRO A 11 3.99 -10.65 17.28
N LEU A 12 3.97 -10.62 15.94
CA LEU A 12 5.17 -10.43 15.13
C LEU A 12 5.83 -9.06 15.40
N PHE A 13 5.02 -8.00 15.50
CA PHE A 13 5.53 -6.65 15.72
C PHE A 13 5.98 -6.42 17.17
N GLU A 14 5.36 -7.09 18.15
CA GLU A 14 5.82 -7.10 19.54
C GLU A 14 7.22 -7.71 19.66
N GLU A 15 7.45 -8.88 19.06
CA GLU A 15 8.79 -9.48 19.03
C GLU A 15 9.78 -8.61 18.27
N ALA A 16 9.37 -8.00 17.15
CA ALA A 16 10.25 -7.14 16.36
C ALA A 16 10.69 -5.88 17.12
N ARG A 17 9.81 -5.26 17.94
CA ARG A 17 10.22 -4.12 18.77
C ARG A 17 11.19 -4.54 19.88
N ILE A 18 10.98 -5.71 20.50
CA ILE A 18 11.87 -6.25 21.54
C ILE A 18 13.26 -6.51 20.94
N TYR A 19 13.31 -7.21 19.81
CA TYR A 19 14.55 -7.47 19.07
C TYR A 19 15.26 -6.18 18.65
N SER A 20 14.50 -5.12 18.33
CA SER A 20 15.05 -3.81 17.96
C SER A 20 15.38 -2.91 19.15
N GLY A 21 15.21 -3.39 20.39
CA GLY A 21 15.47 -2.61 21.62
C GLY A 21 14.51 -1.44 21.85
N LYS A 22 13.30 -1.48 21.28
CA LYS A 22 12.32 -0.40 21.39
C LYS A 22 11.22 -0.70 22.39
N SER A 23 10.79 0.35 23.11
CA SER A 23 9.69 0.29 24.08
C SER A 23 8.33 0.12 23.42
N GLU A 24 8.15 0.62 22.18
CA GLU A 24 6.88 0.61 21.46
C GLU A 24 7.04 0.21 19.98
N ILE A 25 5.93 -0.16 19.36
CA ILE A 25 5.86 -0.39 17.91
C ILE A 25 5.73 0.98 17.23
N ASP A 26 6.81 1.45 16.62
CA ASP A 26 6.82 2.69 15.85
C ASP A 26 6.98 2.45 14.34
N ALA A 27 6.94 3.53 13.56
CA ALA A 27 7.02 3.45 12.10
C ALA A 27 8.32 2.77 11.59
N GLU A 28 9.43 2.87 12.33
CA GLU A 28 10.69 2.22 11.96
C GLU A 28 10.61 0.71 12.19
N VAL A 29 10.05 0.24 13.32
CA VAL A 29 9.80 -1.19 13.56
C VAL A 29 8.90 -1.74 12.45
N VAL A 30 7.83 -1.02 12.14
CA VAL A 30 6.87 -1.41 11.10
C VAL A 30 7.57 -1.54 9.75
N LYS A 31 8.35 -0.53 9.37
CA LYS A 31 9.12 -0.53 8.12
C LYS A 31 10.09 -1.72 8.07
N LYS A 32 10.87 -1.95 9.13
CA LYS A 32 11.85 -3.05 9.20
C LYS A 32 11.19 -4.42 9.04
N VAL A 33 10.04 -4.65 9.68
CA VAL A 33 9.30 -5.90 9.54
C VAL A 33 8.87 -6.09 8.09
N TRP A 34 8.22 -5.10 7.48
CA TRP A 34 7.75 -5.20 6.09
C TRP A 34 8.90 -5.34 5.08
N ASP A 35 9.99 -4.60 5.26
CA ASP A 35 11.20 -4.74 4.41
C ASP A 35 11.78 -6.17 4.49
N LYS A 36 11.62 -6.85 5.64
CA LYS A 36 12.10 -8.22 5.84
C LYS A 36 11.18 -9.28 5.23
N ILE A 37 9.87 -9.16 5.43
CA ILE A 37 8.90 -10.20 5.02
C ILE A 37 8.32 -9.99 3.61
N ALA A 38 8.32 -8.75 3.13
CA ALA A 38 7.81 -8.35 1.82
C ALA A 38 8.78 -7.35 1.17
N PRO A 39 10.00 -7.78 0.80
CA PRO A 39 11.02 -6.90 0.27
C PRO A 39 10.52 -6.18 -1.00
N ALA A 40 10.88 -4.90 -1.11
CA ALA A 40 10.52 -4.01 -2.21
C ALA A 40 9.02 -3.73 -2.42
N MET A 41 8.17 -4.12 -1.45
CA MET A 41 6.73 -3.88 -1.51
C MET A 41 6.37 -2.40 -1.44
N ALA A 42 7.10 -1.62 -0.63
CA ALA A 42 6.96 -0.16 -0.56
C ALA A 42 7.77 0.59 -1.63
N SER A 43 8.36 -0.12 -2.62
CA SER A 43 9.13 0.47 -3.72
C SER A 43 8.68 -0.07 -5.08
N GLN A 44 9.43 -0.98 -5.70
CA GLN A 44 9.21 -1.42 -7.08
C GLN A 44 7.89 -2.13 -7.32
N PHE A 45 7.32 -2.74 -6.28
CA PHE A 45 6.05 -3.46 -6.34
C PHE A 45 4.86 -2.63 -5.83
N ASP A 46 5.12 -1.41 -5.36
CA ASP A 46 4.07 -0.54 -4.87
C ASP A 46 3.10 -0.12 -6.00
N ALA A 47 1.88 0.21 -5.61
CA ALA A 47 0.77 0.55 -6.50
C ALA A 47 1.11 1.53 -7.65
N PRO A 48 1.83 2.66 -7.43
CA PRO A 48 2.15 3.59 -8.52
C PRO A 48 3.05 3.02 -9.61
N TYR A 49 3.67 1.85 -9.40
CA TYR A 49 4.53 1.19 -10.39
C TYR A 49 3.87 -0.08 -10.93
N SER A 50 3.12 -0.81 -10.10
CA SER A 50 2.52 -2.09 -10.47
C SER A 50 1.11 -1.98 -11.05
N VAL A 51 0.37 -0.89 -10.78
CA VAL A 51 -1.01 -0.68 -11.26
C VAL A 51 -1.10 -0.03 -12.65
N PRO A 52 -0.30 0.99 -13.02
CA PRO A 52 -0.40 1.61 -14.35
C PRO A 52 -0.33 0.62 -15.54
N PRO A 53 0.50 -0.45 -15.50
CA PRO A 53 0.51 -1.47 -16.56
C PRO A 53 -0.80 -2.27 -16.75
N ILE A 54 -1.82 -2.04 -15.91
CA ILE A 54 -3.15 -2.62 -16.12
C ILE A 54 -3.86 -1.95 -17.30
N ALA A 55 -3.59 -0.68 -17.58
CA ALA A 55 -4.13 0.01 -18.75
C ALA A 55 -3.84 -0.78 -20.05
N PRO A 56 -4.80 -0.86 -20.99
CA PRO A 56 -6.12 -0.22 -21.00
C PRO A 56 -7.25 -1.12 -20.47
N ARG A 57 -6.95 -2.16 -19.68
CA ARG A 57 -7.99 -3.06 -19.15
C ARG A 57 -8.84 -2.32 -18.11
N PRO A 58 -10.16 -2.54 -18.06
CA PRO A 58 -11.01 -1.90 -17.05
C PRO A 58 -10.55 -2.17 -15.61
N LEU A 59 -10.50 -1.11 -14.80
CA LEU A 59 -10.11 -1.16 -13.38
C LEU A 59 -11.04 -0.25 -12.56
N LEU A 60 -11.56 -0.80 -11.45
CA LEU A 60 -12.37 -0.09 -10.47
C LEU A 60 -11.64 -0.09 -9.12
N LEU A 61 -11.41 1.09 -8.55
CA LEU A 61 -10.95 1.25 -7.17
C LEU A 61 -12.16 1.27 -6.23
N ASN A 62 -12.12 0.40 -5.21
CA ASN A 62 -13.20 0.26 -4.23
C ASN A 62 -12.63 0.26 -2.79
N GLY A 63 -13.51 0.27 -1.79
CA GLY A 63 -13.17 0.24 -0.37
C GLY A 63 -13.29 1.59 0.33
N ALA A 64 -14.00 2.56 -0.26
CA ALA A 64 -14.23 3.88 0.35
C ALA A 64 -14.90 3.77 1.73
N ASP A 65 -15.78 2.78 1.90
CA ASP A 65 -16.52 2.56 3.15
C ASP A 65 -15.84 1.56 4.10
N ASP A 66 -14.75 0.90 3.68
CA ASP A 66 -14.01 -0.02 4.56
C ASP A 66 -13.05 0.77 5.45
N PRO A 67 -13.23 0.80 6.79
CA PRO A 67 -12.35 1.51 7.70
C PRO A 67 -10.91 0.96 7.72
N ARG A 68 -10.68 -0.23 7.15
CA ARG A 68 -9.36 -0.86 7.01
C ARG A 68 -8.73 -0.61 5.64
N CYS A 69 -9.44 0.03 4.70
CA CYS A 69 -8.90 0.44 3.42
C CYS A 69 -8.06 1.71 3.61
N PRO A 70 -6.78 1.72 3.21
CA PRO A 70 -5.93 2.92 3.30
C PRO A 70 -6.24 3.90 2.16
N VAL A 71 -7.47 4.42 2.11
CA VAL A 71 -8.01 5.24 1.00
C VAL A 71 -7.10 6.42 0.68
N LEU A 72 -6.56 7.12 1.68
CA LEU A 72 -5.63 8.24 1.47
C LEU A 72 -4.36 7.80 0.73
N GLY A 73 -3.82 6.62 1.05
CA GLY A 73 -2.66 6.06 0.37
C GLY A 73 -2.96 5.60 -1.05
N LEU A 74 -4.22 5.33 -1.38
CA LEU A 74 -4.65 5.00 -2.75
C LEU A 74 -4.85 6.27 -3.58
N GLN A 75 -5.43 7.33 -3.01
CA GLN A 75 -5.70 8.59 -3.71
C GLN A 75 -4.43 9.25 -4.26
N GLU A 76 -3.36 9.33 -3.47
CA GLU A 76 -2.08 9.89 -3.92
C GLU A 76 -1.48 9.14 -5.11
N ARG A 77 -1.80 7.85 -5.24
CA ARG A 77 -1.23 6.95 -6.26
C ARG A 77 -2.16 6.79 -7.47
N ALA A 78 -3.43 7.14 -7.33
CA ALA A 78 -4.44 7.09 -8.39
C ALA A 78 -4.13 8.06 -9.54
N SER A 79 -3.46 9.19 -9.30
CA SER A 79 -3.11 10.15 -10.36
C SER A 79 -2.21 9.53 -11.44
N LYS A 80 -1.17 8.77 -11.06
CA LYS A 80 -0.30 8.08 -12.02
C LYS A 80 -1.03 7.01 -12.83
N VAL A 81 -2.01 6.36 -12.20
CA VAL A 81 -2.85 5.38 -12.88
C VAL A 81 -3.75 6.10 -13.88
N ALA A 82 -4.43 7.18 -13.46
CA ALA A 82 -5.26 7.99 -14.35
C ALA A 82 -4.48 8.53 -15.55
N GLU A 83 -3.26 9.02 -15.35
CA GLU A 83 -2.33 9.45 -16.42
C GLU A 83 -2.09 8.32 -17.44
N ALA A 84 -1.73 7.12 -16.97
CA ALA A 84 -1.49 5.97 -17.86
C ALA A 84 -2.74 5.56 -18.65
N TYR A 85 -3.93 5.63 -18.05
CA TYR A 85 -5.18 5.36 -18.76
C TYR A 85 -5.51 6.44 -19.79
N ALA A 86 -5.21 7.71 -19.51
CA ALA A 86 -5.38 8.81 -20.44
C ALA A 86 -4.43 8.69 -21.65
N GLU A 87 -3.15 8.39 -21.41
CA GLU A 87 -2.15 8.14 -22.47
C GLU A 87 -2.53 6.96 -23.37
N ALA A 88 -3.13 5.91 -22.79
CA ALA A 88 -3.64 4.76 -23.52
C ALA A 88 -4.99 5.02 -24.24
N GLY A 89 -5.55 6.24 -24.18
CA GLY A 89 -6.83 6.58 -24.80
C GLY A 89 -8.02 5.84 -24.18
N SER A 90 -7.94 5.54 -22.88
CA SER A 90 -8.87 4.65 -22.17
C SER A 90 -9.34 5.20 -20.82
N ALA A 91 -9.35 6.54 -20.67
CA ALA A 91 -9.70 7.21 -19.42
C ALA A 91 -11.07 6.79 -18.84
N ASP A 92 -12.03 6.42 -19.69
CA ASP A 92 -13.35 5.92 -19.31
C ASP A 92 -13.35 4.56 -18.60
N LYS A 93 -12.22 3.84 -18.65
CA LYS A 93 -12.05 2.49 -18.09
C LYS A 93 -11.41 2.47 -16.70
N PHE A 94 -11.00 3.61 -16.17
CA PHE A 94 -10.52 3.76 -14.80
C PHE A 94 -11.59 4.45 -13.95
N LYS A 95 -12.01 3.82 -12.86
CA LYS A 95 -13.09 4.28 -11.98
C LYS A 95 -12.70 4.22 -10.52
#